data_AF-U7TQ32-F1
#
_entry.id   AF-U7TQ32-F1
#
_cell.length_a   1.000
_cell.length_b   1.000
_cell.length_c   1.000
_cell.angle_alpha   90.00
_cell.angle_beta   90.00
_cell.angle_gamma   90.00
#
_symmetry.space_group_name_H-M   'P 1'
#
loop_
_entity.id
_entity.type
_entity.pdbx_description
1 polymer ?
#
loop_
_entity_poly.entity_id
_entity_poly.type
_entity_poly.pdbx_seq_one_letter_code
_entity_poly.pdbx_strand_id
1 'polypeptide(L)'
;AETLQGEVIRLSGKIAYEIIDNGGLNWDKKYKELLRNLIKYFKMATPLSKEYLERAEEIEDDLDENINAVTDDEIELLMEYAVKWVQQNLKLIPIEKIECYKC
;
A
#
# COMPACT_ATOMS: atom_id res chain seq x y z
N ALA A 1 8.84 4.57 -9.36
CA ALA A 1 8.14 4.48 -10.66
C ALA A 1 8.02 5.88 -11.27
N GLU A 2 7.48 6.04 -12.49
CA GLU A 2 7.24 7.38 -13.09
C GLU A 2 5.82 7.90 -12.83
N THR A 3 4.89 7.00 -12.50
CA THR A 3 3.48 7.30 -12.22
C THR A 3 3.07 6.79 -10.85
N LEU A 4 2.03 7.39 -10.27
CA LEU A 4 1.44 6.95 -9.00
C LEU A 4 0.92 5.51 -9.11
N GLN A 5 0.34 5.13 -10.25
CA GLN A 5 -0.11 3.76 -10.52
C GLN A 5 1.05 2.77 -10.46
N GLY A 6 2.15 3.07 -11.16
CA GLY A 6 3.33 2.23 -11.11
C GLY A 6 3.95 2.17 -9.71
N GLU A 7 3.87 3.26 -8.95
CA GLU A 7 4.37 3.31 -7.58
C GLU A 7 3.52 2.48 -6.62
N VAL A 8 2.19 2.53 -6.74
CA VAL A 8 1.26 1.69 -5.97
C VAL A 8 1.55 0.21 -6.17
N ILE A 9 1.73 -0.24 -7.42
CA ILE A 9 2.10 -1.65 -7.71
C ILE A 9 3.51 -1.98 -7.20
N ARG A 10 4.46 -1.07 -7.35
CA ARG A 10 5.84 -1.27 -6.87
C ARG A 10 5.89 -1.41 -5.34
N LEU A 11 5.13 -0.58 -4.63
CA LEU A 11 5.08 -0.61 -3.16
C LEU A 11 4.40 -1.86 -2.66
N SER A 12 3.23 -2.23 -3.20
CA SER A 12 2.50 -3.43 -2.76
C SER A 12 3.34 -4.70 -2.93
N GLY A 13 3.97 -4.89 -4.09
CA GLY A 13 4.84 -6.04 -4.32
C GLY A 13 6.09 -6.04 -3.44
N LYS A 14 6.68 -4.86 -3.16
CA LYS A 14 7.85 -4.75 -2.28
C LYS A 14 7.51 -5.06 -0.81
N ILE A 15 6.35 -4.62 -0.34
CA ILE A 15 5.86 -4.92 1.01
C ILE A 15 5.57 -6.42 1.13
N ALA A 16 4.89 -7.00 0.14
CA ALA A 16 4.57 -8.42 0.13
C ALA A 16 5.83 -9.29 0.16
N TYR A 17 6.81 -9.00 -0.70
CA TYR A 17 8.09 -9.70 -0.70
C TYR A 17 8.81 -9.59 0.66
N GLU A 18 8.78 -8.42 1.30
CA GLU A 18 9.44 -8.26 2.60
C GLU A 18 8.79 -9.10 3.69
N ILE A 19 7.47 -9.21 3.71
CA ILE A 19 6.77 -9.95 4.78
C ILE A 19 6.79 -11.45 4.48
N ILE A 20 6.38 -11.85 3.27
CA ILE A 20 6.17 -13.25 2.88
C ILE A 20 7.50 -13.96 2.62
N ASP A 21 8.36 -13.39 1.76
CA ASP A 21 9.60 -14.07 1.34
C ASP A 21 10.76 -13.83 2.32
N ASN A 22 10.89 -12.62 2.87
CA ASN A 22 11.95 -12.28 3.82
C ASN A 22 11.56 -12.52 5.29
N GLY A 23 10.33 -12.94 5.58
CA GLY A 23 9.85 -13.11 6.96
C GLY A 23 9.89 -11.82 7.78
N GLY A 24 9.90 -10.67 7.11
CA GLY A 24 9.91 -9.36 7.74
C GLY A 24 11.21 -8.95 8.43
N LEU A 25 12.33 -9.56 8.05
CA LEU A 25 13.65 -9.28 8.65
C LEU A 25 14.05 -7.79 8.56
N ASN A 26 13.62 -7.08 7.51
CA ASN A 26 13.88 -5.65 7.32
C ASN A 26 12.68 -4.77 7.71
N TRP A 27 11.66 -5.28 8.40
CA TRP A 27 10.45 -4.53 8.76
C TRP A 27 10.72 -3.44 9.81
N ASP A 28 11.37 -2.37 9.35
CA ASP A 28 11.78 -1.23 10.14
C ASP A 28 10.92 -0.01 9.81
N LYS A 29 11.32 1.15 10.34
CA LYS A 29 10.64 2.42 10.10
C LYS A 29 10.45 2.74 8.61
N LYS A 30 11.42 2.39 7.75
CA LYS A 30 11.33 2.69 6.32
C LYS A 30 10.27 1.84 5.65
N TYR A 31 10.17 0.55 5.96
CA TYR A 31 9.11 -0.31 5.42
C TYR A 31 7.73 0.10 5.93
N LYS A 32 7.61 0.47 7.20
CA LYS A 32 6.38 1.05 7.76
C LYS A 32 5.97 2.33 7.02
N GLU A 33 6.92 3.19 6.64
CA GLU A 33 6.65 4.37 5.80
C GLU A 33 6.19 3.99 4.37
N LEU A 34 6.70 2.90 3.80
CA LEU A 34 6.22 2.41 2.50
C LEU A 34 4.76 1.96 2.58
N LEU A 35 4.37 1.23 3.63
CA LEU A 35 2.99 0.79 3.86
C LEU A 35 2.04 1.98 4.03
N ARG A 36 2.42 2.96 4.88
CA ARG A 36 1.68 4.21 5.05
C ARG A 36 1.45 4.95 3.74
N ASN A 37 2.49 5.02 2.90
CA ASN A 37 2.38 5.67 1.59
C ASN A 37 1.44 4.89 0.66
N LEU A 38 1.50 3.57 0.64
CA LEU A 38 0.58 2.73 -0.13
C LEU A 38 -0.88 3.00 0.27
N ILE A 39 -1.19 2.96 1.57
CA ILE A 39 -2.54 3.20 2.10
C ILE A 39 -2.99 4.64 1.84
N LYS A 40 -2.08 5.61 1.98
CA LYS A 40 -2.36 7.00 1.58
C LYS A 40 -2.75 7.09 0.11
N TYR A 41 -2.08 6.36 -0.78
CA TYR A 41 -2.39 6.38 -2.21
C TYR A 41 -3.75 5.76 -2.52
N PHE A 42 -4.18 4.74 -1.78
CA PHE A 42 -5.54 4.20 -1.91
C PHE A 42 -6.66 5.23 -1.64
N LYS A 43 -6.35 6.29 -0.90
CA LYS A 43 -7.28 7.40 -0.57
C LYS A 43 -7.26 8.53 -1.62
N MET A 44 -6.37 8.48 -2.61
CA MET A 44 -6.20 9.53 -3.62
C MET A 44 -7.01 9.27 -4.90
N ALA A 45 -7.16 10.33 -5.70
CA ALA A 45 -7.86 10.33 -6.99
C ALA A 45 -9.29 9.78 -6.88
N THR A 46 -9.62 8.67 -7.53
CA THR A 46 -10.82 7.88 -7.23
C THR A 46 -10.45 6.88 -6.13
N PRO A 47 -10.85 7.10 -4.86
CA PRO A 47 -10.43 6.27 -3.74
C PRO A 47 -11.07 4.88 -3.78
N LEU A 48 -10.44 3.93 -3.07
CA LEU A 48 -11.12 2.68 -2.73
C LEU A 48 -12.34 2.94 -1.84
N SER A 49 -13.27 1.98 -1.76
CA SER A 49 -14.41 2.11 -0.85
C SER A 49 -13.94 2.10 0.61
N LYS A 50 -14.78 2.65 1.48
CA LYS A 50 -14.53 2.72 2.92
C LYS A 50 -14.13 1.36 3.52
N GLU A 51 -14.85 0.29 3.16
CA GLU A 51 -14.57 -1.08 3.61
C GLU A 51 -13.14 -1.54 3.28
N TYR A 52 -12.67 -1.31 2.05
CA TYR A 52 -11.30 -1.66 1.66
C TYR A 52 -10.25 -0.81 2.38
N LEU A 53 -10.56 0.47 2.63
CA LEU A 53 -9.66 1.38 3.33
C LEU A 53 -9.53 1.01 4.82
N GLU A 54 -10.66 0.79 5.50
CA GLU A 54 -10.68 0.34 6.89
C GLU A 54 -9.90 -0.97 7.03
N ARG A 55 -10.12 -1.92 6.11
CA ARG A 55 -9.39 -3.19 6.16
C ARG A 55 -7.87 -3.02 5.93
N ALA A 56 -7.47 -2.11 5.05
CA ALA A 56 -6.05 -1.84 4.82
C ALA A 56 -5.39 -1.15 6.02
N GLU A 57 -6.12 -0.26 6.71
CA GLU A 57 -5.68 0.40 7.95
C GLU A 57 -5.56 -0.60 9.11
N GLU A 58 -6.49 -1.55 9.25
CA GLU A 58 -6.39 -2.63 10.24
C GLU A 58 -5.11 -3.45 10.04
N ILE A 59 -4.80 -3.83 8.78
CA ILE A 59 -3.56 -4.56 8.46
C ILE A 59 -2.32 -3.72 8.79
N GLU A 60 -2.37 -2.39 8.61
CA GLU A 60 -1.28 -1.49 9.03
C GLU A 60 -1.09 -1.51 10.55
N ASP A 61 -2.17 -1.36 11.31
CA ASP A 61 -2.14 -1.35 12.76
C ASP A 61 -1.62 -2.69 13.32
N ASP A 62 -2.09 -3.81 12.79
CA ASP A 62 -1.64 -5.16 13.17
C ASP A 62 -0.13 -5.34 12.91
N LEU A 63 0.35 -4.93 11.73
CA LEU A 63 1.78 -4.95 11.38
C LEU A 63 2.62 -3.98 12.21
N ASP A 64 2.03 -2.91 12.72
CA ASP A 64 2.72 -1.96 13.58
C ASP A 64 2.91 -2.52 15.00
N GLU A 65 1.93 -3.27 15.50
CA GLU A 65 1.98 -3.97 16.79
C GLU A 65 2.90 -5.18 16.75
N ASN A 66 2.69 -6.10 15.81
CA ASN A 66 3.45 -7.33 15.68
C ASN A 66 3.38 -7.86 14.25
N ILE A 67 4.54 -8.06 13.63
CA ILE A 67 4.60 -8.55 12.25
C ILE A 67 3.93 -9.91 12.02
N ASN A 68 3.84 -10.75 13.07
CA ASN A 68 3.16 -12.04 13.00
C ASN A 68 1.65 -11.96 13.30
N ALA A 69 1.10 -10.75 13.49
CA ALA A 69 -0.34 -10.55 13.69
C ALA A 69 -1.14 -10.68 12.39
N VAL A 70 -0.47 -10.61 11.24
CA VAL A 70 -1.08 -10.75 9.92
C VAL A 70 -0.63 -12.03 9.22
N THR A 71 -1.49 -12.52 8.35
CA THR A 71 -1.27 -13.70 7.50
C THR A 71 -0.78 -13.29 6.12
N ASP A 72 -0.16 -14.22 5.40
CA ASP A 72 0.25 -14.01 4.00
C ASP A 72 -0.94 -13.59 3.13
N ASP A 73 -2.12 -14.20 3.32
CA ASP A 73 -3.36 -13.87 2.61
C ASP A 73 -3.76 -12.39 2.83
N GLU A 74 -3.60 -11.85 4.04
CA GLU A 74 -3.88 -10.43 4.33
C GLU A 74 -2.89 -9.49 3.64
N ILE A 75 -1.65 -9.92 3.46
CA ILE A 75 -0.65 -9.17 2.68
C ILE A 75 -0.96 -9.23 1.19
N GLU A 76 -1.42 -10.37 0.69
CA GLU A 76 -1.91 -10.51 -0.69
C GLU A 76 -3.14 -9.61 -0.95
N LEU A 77 -4.03 -9.42 0.04
CA LEU A 77 -5.14 -8.46 -0.08
C LEU A 77 -4.64 -7.04 -0.36
N LEU A 78 -3.53 -6.58 0.25
CA LEU A 78 -2.96 -5.27 -0.07
C LEU A 78 -2.49 -5.17 -1.53
N MET A 79 -2.01 -6.27 -2.11
CA MET A 79 -1.69 -6.33 -3.55
C MET A 79 -2.94 -6.28 -4.40
N GLU A 80 -4.01 -6.99 -4.04
CA GLU A 80 -5.30 -6.91 -4.72
C GLU A 80 -5.87 -5.49 -4.69
N TYR A 81 -5.78 -4.81 -3.54
CA TYR A 81 -6.25 -3.45 -3.37
C TYR A 81 -5.47 -2.48 -4.25
N ALA A 82 -4.16 -2.71 -4.41
CA ALA A 82 -3.32 -1.95 -5.33
C ALA A 82 -3.79 -2.10 -6.79
N VAL A 83 -4.05 -3.33 -7.25
CA VAL A 83 -4.60 -3.57 -8.60
C VAL A 83 -5.95 -2.91 -8.76
N LYS A 84 -6.83 -3.05 -7.77
CA LYS A 84 -8.18 -2.47 -7.77
C LYS A 84 -8.16 -0.95 -7.85
N TRP A 85 -7.28 -0.30 -7.08
CA TRP A 85 -7.11 1.14 -7.14
C TRP A 85 -6.59 1.58 -8.51
N VAL A 86 -5.63 0.86 -9.10
CA VAL A 86 -5.14 1.16 -10.46
C VAL A 86 -6.24 1.03 -11.51
N GLN A 87 -7.09 0.00 -11.41
CA GLN A 87 -8.22 -0.19 -12.32
C GLN A 87 -9.26 0.95 -12.26
N GLN A 88 -9.42 1.58 -11.09
CA GLN A 88 -10.27 2.76 -10.92
C GLN A 88 -9.60 4.05 -11.43
N ASN A 89 -8.27 4.06 -11.53
CA ASN A 89 -7.46 5.25 -11.81
C ASN A 89 -6.57 5.07 -13.06
N LEU A 90 -7.17 4.71 -14.20
CA LEU A 90 -6.42 4.40 -15.44
C LEU A 90 -5.71 5.61 -16.08
N LYS A 91 -6.14 6.83 -15.76
CA LYS A 91 -5.46 8.04 -16.23
C LYS A 91 -4.18 8.23 -15.43
N LEU A 92 -3.04 8.12 -16.10
CA LEU A 92 -1.71 8.21 -15.47
C LEU A 92 -1.54 9.52 -14.68
N ILE A 93 -1.05 9.39 -13.45
CA ILE A 93 -0.73 10.51 -12.56
C ILE A 93 0.80 10.54 -12.40
N PRO A 94 1.51 11.52 -12.99
CA PRO A 94 2.95 11.66 -12.79
C PRO A 94 3.31 11.91 -11.33
N ILE A 95 4.36 11.25 -10.82
CA ILE A 95 4.78 11.38 -9.40
C ILE A 95 5.15 12.82 -9.03
N GLU A 96 5.73 13.57 -9.95
CA GLU A 96 6.11 14.98 -9.76
C GLU A 96 4.92 15.89 -9.37
N LYS A 97 3.67 15.45 -9.61
CA LYS A 97 2.46 16.21 -9.26
C LYS A 97 1.91 15.88 -7.87
N ILE A 98 2.53 14.97 -7.11
CA ILE A 98 2.02 14.52 -5.80
C ILE A 98 2.23 15.57 -4.69
N GLU A 99 3.10 16.59 -4.90
CA GLU A 99 3.31 17.68 -3.93
C GLU A 99 2.05 18.54 -3.64
N CYS A 100 0.98 18.44 -4.46
CA CYS A 100 -0.25 19.22 -4.29
C CYS A 100 -1.31 18.61 -3.33
N TYR A 101 -1.06 17.44 -2.72
CA TYR A 101 -2.03 16.77 -1.81
C TYR A 101 -1.52 16.63 -0.36
N LYS A 102 -0.69 17.57 0.11
CA LYS A 102 -0.50 17.77 1.55
C LYS A 102 -1.66 18.61 2.08
N CYS A 103 -2.76 17.94 2.41
CA CYS A 103 -3.79 18.47 3.31
C CYS A 103 -3.35 18.21 4.75
#